data_AF-A0A920TL75-F1
#
_entry.id   AF-A0A920TL75-F1
#
_cell.length_a   1.000
_cell.length_b   1.000
_cell.length_c   1.000
_cell.angle_alpha   90.00
_cell.angle_beta   90.00
_cell.angle_gamma   90.00
#
_symmetry.space_group_name_H-M   'P 1'
#
loop_
_entity.id
_entity.type
_entity.pdbx_description
1 polymer ?
#
loop_
_entity_poly.entity_id
_entity_poly.type
_entity_poly.pdbx_seq_one_letter_code
_entity_poly.pdbx_strand_id
1 'polypeptide(L)'
;MMRIIGIIFLVMVSLRSDTISADSLFALGNRYFSIEKYDYALDAYSAILEEVEHPDLYFNMGNTFYRLGDIGKAVWAYEKGLQFLPRIRT
;
A
#
# COMPACT_ATOMS: atom_id res chain seq x y z
N MET A 1 28.34 31.98 -12.23
CA MET A 1 28.34 30.51 -12.12
C MET A 1 27.63 29.99 -10.87
N MET A 2 27.92 30.48 -9.65
CA MET A 2 27.30 29.98 -8.41
C MET A 2 25.78 30.25 -8.24
N ARG A 3 25.23 31.31 -8.84
CA ARG A 3 23.78 31.62 -8.77
C ARG A 3 22.91 30.63 -9.55
N ILE A 4 23.41 30.10 -10.67
CA ILE A 4 22.68 29.14 -11.52
C ILE A 4 22.65 27.75 -10.86
N ILE A 5 23.76 27.36 -10.22
CA ILE A 5 23.85 26.10 -9.46
C ILE A 5 22.86 26.10 -8.29
N GLY A 6 22.72 27.23 -7.58
CA GLY A 6 21.74 27.38 -6.50
C GLY A 6 20.28 27.28 -6.97
N ILE A 7 19.96 27.79 -8.17
CA ILE A 7 18.61 27.68 -8.76
C ILE A 7 18.34 26.25 -9.23
N ILE A 8 19.33 25.56 -9.84
CA ILE A 8 19.20 24.16 -10.23
C ILE A 8 18.99 23.27 -9.00
N PHE A 9 19.73 23.51 -7.92
CA PHE A 9 19.56 22.79 -6.66
C PHE A 9 18.18 23.03 -6.04
N LEU A 10 17.67 24.27 -6.08
CA LEU A 10 16.33 24.62 -5.60
C LEU A 10 15.23 23.93 -6.43
N VAL A 11 15.36 23.92 -7.77
CA VAL A 11 14.40 23.27 -8.68
C VAL A 11 14.39 21.74 -8.51
N MET A 12 15.55 21.12 -8.30
CA MET A 12 15.66 19.68 -8.02
C MET A 12 14.99 19.28 -6.69
N VAL A 13 14.98 20.17 -5.70
CA VAL A 13 14.27 19.96 -4.42
C VAL A 13 12.76 20.13 -4.59
N SER A 14 12.31 21.02 -5.48
CA SER A 14 10.88 21.24 -5.77
C SER A 14 10.23 20.16 -6.65
N LEU A 15 11.03 19.29 -7.28
CA LEU A 15 10.57 18.20 -8.16
C LEU A 15 10.23 16.90 -7.42
N ARG A 16 9.95 16.98 -6.10
CA ARG A 16 9.59 15.80 -5.32
C ARG A 16 8.08 15.69 -5.10
N SER A 17 7.59 14.58 -5.65
CA SER A 17 6.34 13.88 -5.36
C SER A 17 5.11 14.34 -6.15
N ASP A 18 4.91 13.70 -7.31
CA ASP A 18 3.57 13.23 -7.65
C ASP A 18 3.21 12.20 -6.56
N THR A 19 2.47 12.64 -5.53
CA THR A 19 1.97 11.73 -4.49
C THR A 19 1.05 10.71 -5.16
N ILE A 20 1.51 9.46 -5.28
CA ILE A 20 0.66 8.38 -5.81
C ILE A 20 -0.49 8.21 -4.83
N SER A 21 -1.73 8.39 -5.29
CA SER A 21 -2.89 8.25 -4.42
C SER A 21 -3.08 6.81 -3.93
N ALA A 22 -3.68 6.67 -2.75
CA ALA A 22 -4.07 5.38 -2.18
C ALA A 22 -4.87 4.51 -3.18
N ASP A 23 -5.81 5.12 -3.92
CA ASP A 23 -6.60 4.41 -4.94
C ASP A 23 -5.75 3.86 -6.09
N SER A 24 -4.74 4.63 -6.53
CA SER A 24 -3.83 4.22 -7.60
C SER A 24 -2.92 3.07 -7.14
N LEU A 25 -2.40 3.14 -5.92
CA LEU A 25 -1.66 2.05 -5.29
C LEU A 25 -2.53 0.81 -5.09
N PHE A 26 -3.80 0.98 -4.73
CA PHE A 26 -4.73 -0.14 -4.53
C PHE A 26 -5.00 -0.86 -5.85
N ALA A 27 -5.26 -0.10 -6.92
CA ALA A 27 -5.41 -0.64 -8.26
C ALA A 27 -4.12 -1.32 -8.76
N LEU A 28 -2.95 -0.77 -8.44
CA LEU A 28 -1.66 -1.35 -8.77
C LEU A 28 -1.43 -2.69 -8.03
N GLY A 29 -1.71 -2.73 -6.73
CA GLY A 29 -1.64 -3.95 -5.92
C GLY A 29 -2.56 -5.04 -6.46
N ASN A 30 -3.80 -4.68 -6.81
CA ASN A 30 -4.76 -5.61 -7.43
C ASN A 30 -4.24 -6.16 -8.76
N ARG A 31 -3.60 -5.32 -9.59
CA ARG A 31 -3.00 -5.75 -10.84
C ARG A 31 -1.84 -6.71 -10.62
N TYR A 32 -0.94 -6.42 -9.68
CA TYR A 32 0.14 -7.33 -9.34
C TYR A 32 -0.37 -8.67 -8.80
N PHE A 33 -1.41 -8.63 -7.95
CA PHE A 33 -2.05 -9.83 -7.43
C PHE A 33 -2.64 -10.69 -8.55
N SER A 34 -3.33 -10.09 -9.52
CA SER A 34 -3.98 -10.82 -10.62
C SER A 34 -2.99 -11.49 -11.58
N ILE A 35 -1.76 -10.98 -11.69
CA ILE A 35 -0.66 -11.58 -12.45
C ILE A 35 0.29 -12.42 -11.56
N GLU A 36 -0.16 -12.77 -10.36
CA GLU A 36 0.54 -13.62 -9.39
C GLU A 36 1.89 -13.08 -8.90
N LYS A 37 2.10 -11.78 -9.00
CA LYS A 37 3.26 -11.05 -8.48
C LYS A 37 2.99 -10.59 -7.04
N TYR A 38 2.86 -11.53 -6.13
CA TYR A 38 2.38 -11.27 -4.77
C TYR A 38 3.28 -10.36 -3.94
N ASP A 39 4.61 -10.48 -4.05
CA ASP A 39 5.53 -9.59 -3.33
C ASP A 39 5.31 -8.12 -3.73
N TYR A 40 5.20 -7.85 -5.03
CA TYR A 40 4.91 -6.50 -5.55
C TYR A 40 3.51 -6.01 -5.19
N ALA A 41 2.53 -6.91 -5.12
CA ALA A 41 1.20 -6.55 -4.64
C ALA A 41 1.26 -6.09 -3.18
N LEU A 42 2.04 -6.80 -2.36
CA LEU A 42 2.26 -6.49 -0.95
C LEU A 42 2.95 -5.14 -0.77
N ASP A 43 3.98 -4.85 -1.58
CA ASP A 43 4.66 -3.55 -1.56
C ASP A 43 3.68 -2.41 -1.86
N ALA A 44 2.84 -2.57 -2.90
CA ALA A 44 1.85 -1.58 -3.28
C ALA A 44 0.78 -1.38 -2.19
N TYR A 45 0.28 -2.46 -1.56
CA TYR A 45 -0.67 -2.35 -0.46
C TYR A 45 -0.04 -1.75 0.81
N SER A 46 1.22 -2.10 1.12
CA SER A 46 1.91 -1.61 2.30
C SER A 46 2.17 -0.10 2.22
N ALA A 47 2.42 0.42 1.03
CA ALA A 47 2.54 1.87 0.80
C ALA A 47 1.24 2.63 1.11
N ILE A 48 0.06 1.98 1.03
CA ILE A 48 -1.22 2.61 1.39
C ILE A 48 -1.39 2.69 2.91
N LEU A 49 -0.91 1.68 3.65
CA LEU A 49 -1.02 1.62 5.11
C LEU A 49 -0.33 2.79 5.82
N GLU A 50 0.61 3.48 5.17
CA GLU A 50 1.25 4.67 5.72
C GLU A 50 0.27 5.85 5.86
N GLU A 51 -0.79 5.89 5.05
CA GLU A 51 -1.74 7.00 5.02
C GLU A 51 -3.15 6.61 5.47
N VAL A 52 -3.64 5.42 5.09
CA VAL A 52 -5.03 5.02 5.30
C VAL A 52 -5.13 3.55 5.70
N GLU A 53 -5.97 3.28 6.69
CA GLU A 53 -6.38 1.93 7.09
C GLU A 53 -7.87 1.68 6.77
N HIS A 54 -8.17 0.58 6.08
CA HIS A 54 -9.54 0.15 5.75
C HIS A 54 -9.63 -1.39 5.61
N PRO A 55 -10.77 -2.03 5.93
CA PRO A 55 -10.92 -3.49 5.90
C PRO A 55 -10.54 -4.14 4.56
N ASP A 56 -10.89 -3.52 3.44
CA ASP A 56 -10.58 -4.07 2.10
C ASP A 56 -9.07 -4.15 1.83
N LEU A 57 -8.29 -3.20 2.34
CA LEU A 57 -6.83 -3.21 2.22
C LEU A 57 -6.25 -4.39 2.99
N TYR A 58 -6.67 -4.57 4.24
CA TYR A 58 -6.27 -5.70 5.07
C TYR A 58 -6.71 -7.05 4.49
N PHE A 59 -7.91 -7.12 3.90
CA PHE A 59 -8.39 -8.32 3.21
C PHE A 59 -7.49 -8.69 2.03
N ASN A 60 -7.14 -7.72 1.19
CA ASN A 60 -6.25 -7.94 0.05
C ASN A 60 -4.83 -8.30 0.48
N MET A 61 -4.29 -7.68 1.52
CA MET A 61 -3.02 -8.09 2.12
C MET A 61 -3.08 -9.52 2.67
N GLY A 62 -4.16 -9.90 3.36
CA GLY A 62 -4.36 -11.25 3.87
C GLY A 62 -4.36 -12.30 2.77
N ASN A 63 -5.10 -12.04 1.68
CA ASN A 63 -5.08 -12.91 0.48
C ASN A 63 -3.68 -13.01 -0.11
N THR A 64 -2.94 -11.90 -0.14
CA THR A 64 -1.59 -11.87 -0.70
C THR A 64 -0.60 -12.66 0.16
N PHE A 65 -0.62 -12.47 1.49
CA PHE A 65 0.17 -13.29 2.42
C PHE A 65 -0.17 -14.78 2.33
N TYR A 66 -1.46 -15.12 2.18
CA TYR A 66 -1.89 -16.50 2.01
C TYR A 66 -1.32 -17.12 0.73
N ARG A 67 -1.34 -16.38 -0.40
CA ARG A 67 -0.74 -16.85 -1.67
C ARG A 67 0.79 -16.99 -1.59
N LEU A 68 1.45 -16.19 -0.75
CA LEU A 68 2.87 -16.31 -0.45
C LEU A 68 3.20 -17.45 0.54
N GLY A 69 2.18 -18.08 1.14
CA GLY A 69 2.37 -19.13 2.15
C GLY A 69 2.69 -18.61 3.56
N ASP A 70 2.67 -17.29 3.77
CA ASP A 70 2.85 -16.68 5.10
C ASP A 70 1.51 -16.68 5.85
N ILE A 71 1.12 -17.86 6.31
CA ILE A 71 -0.19 -18.08 6.95
C ILE A 71 -0.34 -17.22 8.21
N GLY A 72 0.73 -16.99 8.97
CA GLY A 72 0.70 -16.16 10.17
C GLY A 72 0.30 -14.72 9.87
N LYS A 73 0.93 -14.11 8.86
CA LYS A 73 0.57 -12.75 8.44
C LYS A 73 -0.78 -12.68 7.73
N ALA A 74 -1.20 -13.73 7.04
CA ALA A 74 -2.54 -13.80 6.46
C ALA A 74 -3.61 -13.70 7.56
N VAL A 75 -3.51 -14.50 8.62
CA VAL A 75 -4.42 -14.46 9.77
C VAL A 75 -4.42 -13.09 10.42
N TRP A 76 -3.23 -12.54 10.70
CA TRP A 76 -3.10 -11.19 11.26
C TRP A 76 -3.84 -10.14 10.42
N ALA A 77 -3.66 -10.15 9.10
CA ALA A 77 -4.27 -9.17 8.21
C ALA A 77 -5.80 -9.33 8.21
N TYR A 78 -6.33 -10.55 8.13
CA TYR A 78 -7.78 -10.76 8.20
C TYR A 78 -8.38 -10.33 9.55
N GLU A 79 -7.72 -10.65 10.66
CA GLU A 79 -8.15 -10.22 11.99
C GLU A 79 -8.14 -8.70 12.13
N LYS A 80 -7.14 -8.03 11.54
CA LYS A 80 -7.09 -6.56 11.48
C LYS A 80 -8.26 -6.00 10.69
N GLY A 81 -8.54 -6.52 9.50
CA GLY A 81 -9.69 -6.10 8.71
C GLY A 81 -11.03 -6.23 9.44
N LEU A 82 -11.22 -7.33 10.19
CA LEU A 82 -12.43 -7.56 10.98
C LEU A 82 -12.64 -6.54 12.11
N GLN A 83 -11.59 -5.85 12.58
CA GLN A 83 -11.73 -4.81 13.61
C GLN A 83 -12.49 -3.58 13.13
N PHE A 84 -12.56 -3.37 11.81
CA PHE A 84 -13.28 -2.26 11.19
C PHE A 84 -14.77 -2.55 10.93
N LEU A 85 -15.17 -3.83 10.97
CA LEU A 85 -16.58 -4.17 10.86
C LEU A 85 -17.28 -3.82 12.17
N PRO A 86 -18.46 -3.16 12.12
CA PRO A 86 -19.26 -2.96 13.31
C PRO A 86 -19.59 -4.33 13.91
N ARG A 87 -19.09 -4.59 15.12
CA ARG A 87 -19.40 -5.84 15.84
C ARG A 87 -20.88 -5.79 16.19
N ILE A 88 -21.71 -6.46 15.40
CA ILE A 88 -23.09 -6.74 15.79
C ILE A 88 -23.00 -7.76 16.94
N ARG A 89 -23.01 -7.27 18.18
CA ARG A 89 -23.24 -8.10 19.35
C ARG A 89 -24.74 -8.32 19.44
N THR A 90 -25.19 -9.47 18.91
CA THR A 90 -26.53 -10.01 19.20
C THR A 90 -26.61 -10.50 20.63
#